data_AF-A0A5S9MCB4-F1
#
_entry.id   AF-A0A5S9MCB4-F1
#
_cell.length_a   1.000
_cell.length_b   1.000
_cell.length_c   1.000
_cell.angle_alpha   90.00
_cell.angle_beta   90.00
_cell.angle_gamma   90.00
#
_symmetry.space_group_name_H-M   'P 1'
#
loop_
_entity.id
_entity.type
_entity.pdbx_description
1 polymer ?
#
loop_
_entity_poly.entity_id
_entity_poly.type
_entity_poly.pdbx_seq_one_letter_code
_entity_poly.pdbx_strand_id
1 'polypeptide(L)' 'MQWTKAILLAAEEENSPVIVAASDRLVDYLGGFQTIVGMVEGLMRDLSITVPVALHLDHGASVARCQSISH' A
#
# COMPACT_ATOMS: atom_id res chain seq x y z
N MET A 1 -9.33 -3.60 -0.69
CA MET A 1 -9.98 -2.27 -0.81
C MET A 1 -10.36 -1.71 0.56
N GLN A 2 -11.25 -2.37 1.34
CA GLN A 2 -11.70 -1.85 2.65
C GLN A 2 -10.55 -1.67 3.68
N TRP A 3 -9.62 -2.62 3.73
CA TRP A 3 -8.50 -2.59 4.67
C TRP A 3 -7.59 -1.38 4.50
N THR A 4 -7.17 -1.08 3.27
CA THR A 4 -6.31 0.07 2.95
C THR A 4 -6.99 1.39 3.28
N LYS A 5 -8.28 1.53 2.92
CA LYS A 5 -9.06 2.72 3.24
C LYS A 5 -9.12 2.98 4.75
N ALA A 6 -9.37 1.94 5.55
CA ALA A 6 -9.43 2.08 7.01
C ALA A 6 -8.10 2.54 7.61
N ILE A 7 -6.98 1.97 7.13
CA ILE A 7 -5.63 2.36 7.58
C ILE A 7 -5.32 3.82 7.22
N LEU A 8 -5.61 4.24 5.99
CA LEU A 8 -5.34 5.59 5.53
C LEU A 8 -6.16 6.64 6.31
N LEU A 9 -7.46 6.37 6.52
CA LEU A 9 -8.31 7.29 7.29
C LEU A 9 -7.86 7.42 8.73
N ALA A 10 -7.52 6.30 9.39
CA ALA A 10 -7.01 6.32 10.76
C ALA A 10 -5.67 7.07 10.85
N ALA A 11 -4.77 6.88 9.88
CA ALA A 11 -3.49 7.58 9.85
C ALA A 11 -3.65 9.09 9.68
N GLU A 12 -4.59 9.52 8.83
CA GLU A 12 -4.90 10.94 8.63
C GLU A 12 -5.55 11.55 9.89
N GLU A 13 -6.51 10.86 10.52
CA GLU A 13 -7.17 11.31 11.76
C GLU A 13 -6.15 11.51 12.89
N GLU A 14 -5.18 10.60 13.02
CA GLU A 14 -4.12 10.65 14.03
C GLU A 14 -2.94 11.56 13.64
N ASN A 15 -2.98 12.19 12.46
CA ASN A 15 -1.87 12.99 11.91
C ASN A 15 -0.52 12.23 11.95
N SER A 16 -0.55 10.94 11.65
CA SER A 16 0.58 10.03 11.84
C SER A 16 1.04 9.43 10.51
N PRO A 17 2.37 9.38 10.24
CA PRO A 17 2.87 8.66 9.07
C PRO A 17 2.55 7.16 9.18
N VAL A 18 2.28 6.52 8.05
CA VAL A 18 1.83 5.12 8.03
C VAL A 18 2.54 4.26 7.00
N ILE A 19 2.77 3.00 7.36
CA ILE A 19 3.26 1.95 6.46
C ILE A 19 2.07 1.05 6.10
N VAL A 20 1.70 1.03 4.82
CA VAL A 20 0.71 0.10 4.27
C VAL A 20 1.45 -1.12 3.74
N ALA A 21 1.37 -2.23 4.48
CA ALA A 21 2.05 -3.47 4.13
C ALA A 21 1.13 -4.44 3.37
N ALA A 22 1.66 -5.06 2.32
CA ALA A 22 1.04 -6.18 1.64
C ALA A 22 1.98 -7.40 1.71
N SER A 23 1.48 -8.53 2.23
CA SER A 23 2.25 -9.77 2.22
C SER A 23 2.44 -10.26 0.80
N ASP A 24 3.63 -10.77 0.50
CA ASP A 24 4.00 -11.28 -0.83
C ASP A 24 3.00 -12.31 -1.38
N ARG A 25 2.42 -13.14 -0.50
CA ARG A 25 1.39 -14.14 -0.86
C ARG A 25 0.08 -13.55 -1.34
N LEU A 26 -0.22 -12.31 -0.96
CA LEU A 26 -1.45 -11.61 -1.34
C LEU A 26 -1.27 -10.77 -2.61
N VAL A 27 -0.04 -10.51 -3.05
CA VAL A 27 0.23 -9.63 -4.19
C VAL A 27 -0.45 -10.14 -5.46
N ASP A 28 -0.28 -11.42 -5.77
CA ASP A 28 -0.84 -12.01 -6.99
C ASP A 28 -2.38 -12.08 -6.91
N TYR A 29 -2.94 -12.34 -5.72
CA TYR A 29 -4.38 -12.30 -5.47
C TYR A 29 -4.97 -10.89 -5.63
N LEU A 30 -4.20 -9.86 -5.27
CA LEU A 30 -4.58 -8.45 -5.40
C LEU A 30 -4.34 -7.88 -6.81
N GLY A 31 -3.90 -8.71 -7.76
CA GLY A 31 -3.69 -8.31 -9.15
C GLY A 31 -2.31 -7.73 -9.45
N GLY A 32 -1.31 -8.02 -8.62
CA GLY A 32 0.08 -7.60 -8.81
C GLY A 32 0.41 -6.24 -8.22
N PHE A 33 1.71 -5.91 -8.19
CA PHE A 33 2.23 -4.70 -7.55
C PHE A 33 1.62 -3.41 -8.09
N GLN A 34 1.52 -3.27 -9.42
CA GLN A 34 0.97 -2.08 -10.08
C GLN A 34 -0.50 -1.82 -9.69
N THR A 35 -1.30 -2.88 -9.57
CA THR A 35 -2.69 -2.77 -9.13
C THR A 35 -2.76 -2.28 -7.68
N ILE A 36 -1.88 -2.78 -6.80
CA ILE A 36 -1.83 -2.36 -5.40
C ILE A 36 -1.39 -0.90 -5.28
N VAL A 37 -0.32 -0.49 -5.98
CA VAL A 37 0.17 0.88 -5.99
C VAL A 37 -0.91 1.83 -6.51
N GLY A 38 -1.50 1.53 -7.68
CA GLY A 38 -2.57 2.34 -8.26
C GLY A 38 -3.81 2.43 -7.37
N MET A 39 -4.16 1.35 -6.67
CA MET A 39 -5.23 1.35 -5.66
C MET A 39 -4.92 2.32 -4.51
N VAL A 40 -3.72 2.25 -3.93
CA VAL A 40 -3.35 3.08 -2.77
C VAL A 40 -3.27 4.54 -3.17
N GLU A 41 -2.64 4.85 -4.31
CA GLU A 41 -2.57 6.22 -4.84
C GLU A 41 -3.95 6.78 -5.17
N GLY A 42 -4.84 5.95 -5.75
CA GLY A 42 -6.23 6.34 -6.01
C GLY A 42 -6.97 6.70 -4.72
N LEU A 43 -6.85 5.84 -3.70
CA LEU A 43 -7.45 6.09 -2.39
C LEU A 43 -6.86 7.34 -1.71
N MET A 44 -5.54 7.58 -1.82
CA MET A 44 -4.93 8.79 -1.25
C MET A 44 -5.50 10.05 -1.89
N ARG A 45 -5.70 10.06 -3.22
CA ARG A 45 -6.35 11.18 -3.92
C ARG A 45 -7.81 11.35 -3.51
N ASP A 46 -8.59 10.28 -3.55
CA ASP A 46 -10.04 10.33 -3.29
C ASP A 46 -10.38 10.70 -1.84
N LEU A 47 -9.53 10.29 -0.89
CA LEU A 47 -9.71 10.56 0.54
C LEU A 47 -8.94 11.80 1.01
N SER A 48 -8.21 12.47 0.12
CA SER A 48 -7.39 13.65 0.44
C SER A 48 -6.37 13.40 1.56
N ILE A 49 -5.70 12.24 1.53
CA ILE A 49 -4.67 11.87 2.50
C ILE A 49 -3.46 12.79 2.33
N THR A 50 -3.02 13.41 3.43
CA THR A 50 -1.91 14.37 3.46
C THR A 50 -0.73 13.86 4.28
N VAL A 51 -0.94 12.91 5.20
CA VAL A 51 0.16 12.30 5.95
C VAL A 51 1.07 11.46 5.05
N PRO A 52 2.36 11.29 5.40
CA PRO A 52 3.28 10.44 4.64
C PRO A 52 2.83 8.96 4.67
N VAL A 53 2.75 8.34 3.49
CA VAL A 53 2.39 6.93 3.30
C VAL A 53 3.53 6.20 2.61
N ALA A 54 3.98 5.08 3.20
CA ALA A 54 4.91 4.15 2.56
C ALA A 54 4.22 2.82 2.23
N LEU A 55 4.41 2.32 1.02
CA LEU A 55 3.99 0.98 0.62
C LEU A 55 5.13 -0.01 0.89
N HIS A 56 4.83 -1.09 1.58
CA HIS A 56 5.82 -2.10 1.97
C HIS A 56 5.42 -3.49 1.47
N LEU A 57 6.33 -4.15 0.74
CA LEU A 57 6.24 -5.58 0.48
C LEU A 57 6.72 -6.33 1.72
N ASP A 58 5.79 -6.97 2.41
CA ASP A 58 6.09 -7.74 3.61
C ASP A 58 6.45 -9.19 3.25
N HIS A 59 7.54 -9.68 3.86
CA HIS A 59 8.08 -11.02 3.64
C HIS A 59 8.34 -11.39 2.16
N GLY A 60 8.94 -10.48 1.38
CA GLY A 60 9.28 -10.74 -0.03
C GLY A 60 10.09 -12.03 -0.22
N ALA A 61 9.59 -12.95 -1.06
CA ALA A 61 10.18 -14.27 -1.22
C ALA A 61 11.45 -14.30 -2.07
N SER A 62 11.74 -13.25 -2.85
CA SER A 62 12.93 -13.16 -3.68
C SER A 62 13.35 -11.71 -3.98
N VAL A 63 14.63 -11.51 -4.30
CA VAL A 63 15.17 -10.21 -4.72
C VAL A 63 14.43 -9.67 -5.94
N ALA A 64 14.07 -10.54 -6.89
CA ALA A 64 13.32 -10.15 -8.09
C ALA A 64 11.95 -9.57 -7.72
N ARG A 65 11.25 -10.15 -6.74
CA ARG A 65 9.95 -9.65 -6.26
C ARG A 65 10.10 -8.33 -5.48
N CYS A 66 11.20 -8.15 -4.76
CA CYS A 66 11.51 -6.86 -4.12
C CYS A 66 11.76 -5.74 -5.14
N GLN A 67 12.28 -6.05 -6.34
CA GLN A 67 12.52 -5.05 -7.38
C GLN A 67 11.23 -4.65 -8.13
N SER A 68 10.24 -5.54 -8.23
CA SER A 68 9.00 -5.27 -8.96
C SER A 68 8.02 -4.31 -8.28
N ILE A 69 8.29 -3.89 -7.03
CA ILE A 69 7.51 -2.85 -6.34
C ILE A 69 8.08 -1.43 -6.55
N SER A 70 9.31 -1.31 -7.04
CA SER A 70 10.01 -0.02 -7.22
C SER A 70 9.83 0.61 -8.61
N HIS A 71 9.07 -0.04 -9.49
CA HIS A 71 8.67 0.43 -10.82
C HIS A 71 7.17 0.36 -10.90
#